data_AF-A0A662XC27-F1
#
_entry.id   AF-A0A662XC27-F1
#
_cell.length_a   1.000
_cell.length_b   1.000
_cell.length_c   1.000
_cell.angle_alpha   90.00
_cell.angle_beta   90.00
_cell.angle_gamma   90.00
#
_symmetry.space_group_name_H-M   'P 1'
#
loop_
_entity.id
_entity.type
_entity.pdbx_description
1 polymer ?
#
loop_
_entity_poly.entity_id
_entity_poly.type
_entity_poly.pdbx_seq_one_letter_code
_entity_poly.pdbx_strand_id
1 'polypeptide(L)'
;MAFTACLFLIIGETAFAFVGCQIPGNLLFAVGGTALDLNASRGAVVLAYMFMQLHITIAMSVILNPVLYIAERGILGMHKRPELLPVDEESPAVFEGISTPQNSLLPEKDVVSTVPTATATAHGRSVTSLLDAEHDLSPEALVAEYHHSGPVVIAKYVTLRICVVVILLILAIIFKDHFMDFSDFVGASCVSLACIILPIFFYLKVFWGRTPWYEKIAGCFIIVVCSCLGVYVTYTTGKALFTDTSDAATFPYCPAEYSEIVYTNSTYYGN
;
A
#
# COMPACT_ATOMS: atom_id res chain seq x y z
N MET A 1 11.73 2.73 11.37
CA MET A 1 11.82 3.88 10.44
C MET A 1 13.27 4.27 10.14
N ALA A 2 14.15 4.48 11.13
CA ALA A 2 15.55 4.84 10.86
C ALA A 2 16.32 3.77 10.06
N PHE A 3 16.25 2.50 10.48
CA PHE A 3 16.92 1.39 9.77
C PHE A 3 16.50 1.27 8.30
N THR A 4 15.19 1.30 8.03
CA THR A 4 14.65 1.23 6.67
C THR A 4 15.06 2.44 5.83
N ALA A 5 15.08 3.64 6.41
CA ALA A 5 15.55 4.84 5.73
C ALA A 5 17.03 4.72 5.35
N CYS A 6 17.88 4.22 6.25
CA CYS A 6 19.30 4.00 5.95
C CYS A 6 19.49 3.01 4.79
N LEU A 7 18.72 1.91 4.74
CA LEU A 7 18.81 0.95 3.63
C LEU A 7 18.42 1.58 2.29
N PHE A 8 17.31 2.35 2.23
CA PHE A 8 16.91 3.05 1.01
C PHE A 8 17.93 4.10 0.57
N LEU A 9 18.53 4.83 1.52
CA LEU A 9 19.60 5.79 1.22
C LEU A 9 20.83 5.09 0.65
N ILE A 10 21.29 3.99 1.26
CA ILE A 10 22.45 3.23 0.76
C ILE A 10 22.19 2.72 -0.67
N ILE A 11 21.02 2.14 -0.92
CA ILE A 11 20.66 1.64 -2.25
C ILE A 11 20.60 2.78 -3.27
N GLY A 12 20.01 3.92 -2.90
CA GLY A 12 19.90 5.10 -3.77
C GLY A 12 21.26 5.73 -4.09
N GLU A 13 22.09 5.96 -3.07
CA GLU A 13 23.42 6.55 -3.24
C GLU A 13 24.36 5.65 -4.05
N THR A 14 24.35 4.33 -3.79
CA THR A 14 25.16 3.38 -4.56
C THR A 14 24.69 3.30 -6.00
N ALA A 15 23.38 3.22 -6.27
CA ALA A 15 22.86 3.23 -7.63
C ALA A 15 23.25 4.51 -8.39
N PHE A 16 23.16 5.67 -7.72
CA PHE A 16 23.57 6.95 -8.30
C PHE A 16 25.07 7.06 -8.55
N ALA A 17 25.91 6.53 -7.66
CA ALA A 17 27.36 6.55 -7.85
C ALA A 17 27.83 5.74 -9.06
N PHE A 18 27.16 4.63 -9.40
CA PHE A 18 27.54 3.78 -10.54
C PHE A 18 26.87 4.17 -11.86
N VAL A 19 25.63 4.68 -11.83
CA VAL A 19 24.81 4.91 -13.02
C VAL A 19 24.58 6.40 -13.34
N GLY A 20 24.78 7.29 -12.36
CA GLY A 20 24.65 8.74 -12.55
C GLY A 20 23.23 9.15 -12.97
N CYS A 21 23.11 10.01 -13.97
CA CYS A 21 21.81 10.51 -14.46
C CYS A 21 21.05 9.51 -15.36
N GLN A 22 21.61 8.33 -15.63
CA GLN A 22 21.02 7.31 -16.52
C GLN A 22 20.28 6.19 -15.75
N ILE A 23 19.88 6.45 -14.49
CA ILE A 23 19.23 5.44 -13.67
C ILE A 23 17.88 5.07 -14.31
N PRO A 24 17.69 3.81 -14.73
CA PRO A 24 16.40 3.39 -15.24
C PRO A 24 15.39 3.28 -14.10
N GLY A 25 14.10 3.40 -14.44
CA GLY A 25 13.01 3.27 -13.47
C GLY A 25 12.98 1.96 -12.68
N ASN A 26 13.72 0.94 -13.15
CA ASN A 26 13.91 -0.33 -12.46
C ASN A 26 15.39 -0.73 -12.50
N LEU A 27 16.03 -0.77 -11.33
CA LEU A 27 17.45 -1.12 -11.17
C LEU A 27 17.77 -2.54 -11.67
N LEU A 28 16.79 -3.43 -11.70
CA LEU A 28 16.97 -4.80 -12.22
C LEU A 28 17.26 -4.79 -13.73
N PHE A 29 16.72 -3.82 -14.47
CA PHE A 29 17.07 -3.61 -15.89
C PHE A 29 18.46 -3.00 -16.05
N ALA A 30 18.92 -2.16 -15.12
CA ALA A 30 20.28 -1.63 -15.14
C ALA A 30 21.33 -2.73 -15.02
N VAL A 31 21.09 -3.70 -14.12
CA VAL A 31 22.02 -4.81 -13.83
C VAL A 31 21.87 -5.97 -14.83
N GLY A 32 20.69 -6.10 -15.46
CA GLY A 32 20.41 -7.14 -16.45
C GLY A 32 20.91 -6.82 -17.86
N GLY A 33 21.03 -5.54 -18.21
CA GLY A 33 21.51 -5.08 -19.51
C GLY A 33 23.02 -4.86 -19.53
N THR A 34 23.65 -5.09 -20.69
CA THR A 34 25.03 -4.64 -20.95
C THR A 34 25.09 -3.18 -21.39
N ALA A 35 23.94 -2.51 -21.50
CA ALA A 35 23.82 -1.18 -22.08
C ALA A 35 24.54 -0.10 -21.28
N LEU A 36 24.69 -0.27 -19.96
CA LEU A 36 25.35 0.69 -19.06
C LEU A 36 26.81 0.31 -18.71
N ASP A 37 27.41 -0.67 -19.41
CA ASP A 37 28.77 -1.21 -19.14
C ASP A 37 28.97 -1.73 -17.69
N LEU A 38 27.87 -2.09 -17.01
CA LEU A 38 27.92 -2.75 -15.72
C LEU A 38 28.25 -4.24 -15.94
N ASN A 39 29.50 -4.61 -15.74
CA ASN A 39 29.95 -6.01 -15.82
C ASN A 39 29.65 -6.77 -14.52
N ALA A 40 28.37 -7.11 -14.31
CA ALA A 40 27.93 -7.95 -13.20
C ALA A 40 28.02 -9.45 -13.55
N SER A 41 28.33 -10.31 -12.56
CA SER A 41 28.38 -11.75 -12.79
C SER A 41 27.01 -12.29 -13.20
N ARG A 42 26.93 -12.95 -14.36
CA ARG A 42 25.65 -13.41 -14.96
C ARG A 42 24.81 -14.27 -14.00
N GLY A 43 25.47 -15.05 -13.15
CA GLY A 43 24.81 -15.86 -12.13
C GLY A 43 24.13 -15.03 -11.03
N ALA A 44 24.76 -13.95 -10.56
CA ALA A 44 24.18 -13.06 -9.56
C ALA A 44 22.98 -12.27 -10.12
N VAL A 45 23.05 -11.86 -11.38
CA VAL A 45 21.93 -11.22 -12.08
C VAL A 45 20.72 -12.16 -12.12
N VAL A 46 20.90 -13.40 -12.62
CA VAL A 46 19.81 -14.38 -12.68
C VAL A 46 19.24 -14.68 -11.29
N LEU A 47 20.10 -14.79 -10.27
CA LEU A 47 19.66 -15.00 -8.89
C LEU A 47 18.81 -13.83 -8.39
N ALA A 48 19.19 -12.59 -8.67
CA ALA A 48 18.41 -11.40 -8.32
C ALA A 48 17.02 -11.39 -9.00
N TYR A 49 16.95 -11.75 -10.29
CA TYR A 49 15.67 -11.89 -10.99
C TYR A 49 14.79 -12.99 -10.40
N MET A 50 15.36 -14.13 -10.02
CA MET A 50 14.60 -15.22 -9.39
C MET A 50 14.07 -14.84 -8.01
N PHE A 51 14.87 -14.15 -7.18
CA PHE A 51 14.39 -13.66 -5.89
C PHE A 51 13.34 -12.57 -6.03
N MET A 52 13.48 -11.65 -6.99
CA MET A 52 12.46 -10.62 -7.24
C MET A 52 11.15 -11.26 -7.73
N GLN A 53 11.22 -12.27 -8.60
CA GLN A 53 10.06 -13.02 -9.06
C GLN A 53 9.38 -13.78 -7.91
N LEU A 54 10.16 -14.43 -7.05
CA LEU A 54 9.64 -15.09 -5.85
C LEU A 54 8.95 -14.08 -4.92
N HIS A 55 9.57 -12.92 -4.70
CA HIS A 55 8.99 -11.86 -3.87
C HIS A 55 7.66 -11.34 -4.45
N ILE A 56 7.61 -11.02 -5.74
CA ILE A 56 6.42 -10.50 -6.41
C ILE A 56 5.27 -11.52 -6.36
N THR A 57 5.53 -12.81 -6.58
CA THR A 57 4.47 -13.85 -6.56
C THR A 57 3.85 -14.03 -5.17
N ILE A 58 4.69 -14.02 -4.12
CA ILE A 58 4.21 -14.06 -2.72
C ILE A 58 3.43 -12.79 -2.39
N ALA A 59 3.98 -11.61 -2.71
CA ALA A 59 3.34 -10.32 -2.43
C ALA A 59 1.99 -10.18 -3.15
N MET A 60 1.91 -10.60 -4.42
CA MET A 60 0.67 -10.57 -5.19
C MET A 60 -0.43 -11.41 -4.53
N SER A 61 -0.08 -12.58 -3.99
CA SER A 61 -1.04 -13.45 -3.30
C SER A 61 -1.52 -12.84 -1.97
N VAL A 62 -0.60 -12.25 -1.19
CA VAL A 62 -0.92 -11.67 0.13
C VAL A 62 -1.72 -10.37 -0.01
N ILE A 63 -1.42 -9.54 -1.01
CA ILE A 63 -2.08 -8.23 -1.20
C ILE A 63 -3.41 -8.38 -1.92
N LEU A 64 -3.52 -9.26 -2.93
CA LEU A 64 -4.79 -9.40 -3.68
C LEU A 64 -5.91 -10.01 -2.86
N ASN A 65 -5.62 -10.98 -2.00
CA ASN A 65 -6.66 -11.67 -1.24
C ASN A 65 -7.59 -10.74 -0.45
N PRO A 66 -7.09 -9.81 0.40
CA PRO A 66 -7.95 -8.84 1.09
C PRO A 66 -8.60 -7.84 0.13
N VAL A 67 -7.91 -7.42 -0.95
CA VAL A 67 -8.49 -6.49 -1.94
C VAL A 67 -9.69 -7.11 -2.65
N LEU A 68 -9.58 -8.37 -3.06
CA LEU A 68 -10.66 -9.12 -3.69
C LEU A 68 -11.83 -9.32 -2.72
N TYR A 69 -11.54 -9.60 -1.45
CA TYR A 69 -12.56 -9.74 -0.42
C TYR A 69 -13.34 -8.44 -0.19
N ILE A 70 -12.64 -7.30 -0.09
CA ILE A 70 -13.27 -5.98 0.02
C ILE A 70 -14.08 -5.65 -1.24
N ALA A 71 -13.57 -5.98 -2.43
CA ALA A 71 -14.27 -5.77 -3.69
C ALA A 71 -15.54 -6.62 -3.81
N GLU A 72 -15.50 -7.89 -3.37
CA GLU A 72 -16.66 -8.78 -3.31
C GLU A 72 -17.73 -8.22 -2.36
N ARG A 73 -17.31 -7.73 -1.19
CA ARG A 73 -18.21 -7.08 -0.24
C ARG A 73 -18.81 -5.79 -0.80
N GLY A 74 -18.01 -4.96 -1.47
CA GLY A 74 -18.47 -3.69 -2.04
C GLY A 74 -19.40 -3.84 -3.24
N ILE A 75 -19.09 -4.77 -4.16
CA ILE A 75 -19.78 -4.90 -5.45
C ILE A 75 -20.93 -5.91 -5.40
N LEU A 76 -20.76 -7.04 -4.71
CA LEU A 76 -21.79 -8.08 -4.59
C LEU A 76 -22.59 -7.99 -3.29
N GLY A 77 -22.14 -7.19 -2.31
CA GLY A 77 -22.88 -6.97 -1.06
C GLY A 77 -22.94 -8.20 -0.14
N MET A 78 -22.00 -9.13 -0.30
CA MET A 78 -21.83 -10.30 0.57
C MET A 78 -20.85 -10.05 1.70
N HIS A 79 -20.85 -10.91 2.72
CA HIS A 79 -20.13 -10.65 3.98
C HIS A 79 -20.63 -9.38 4.69
N LYS A 80 -21.94 -9.12 4.64
CA LYS A 80 -22.53 -8.07 5.48
C LYS A 80 -22.32 -8.48 6.94
N ARG A 81 -21.70 -7.59 7.72
CA ARG A 81 -21.73 -7.70 9.19
C ARG A 81 -23.20 -7.85 9.60
N PRO A 82 -23.52 -8.68 10.61
CA PRO A 82 -24.79 -8.53 11.32
C PRO A 82 -24.92 -7.06 11.69
N GLU A 83 -26.00 -6.41 11.28
CA GLU A 83 -26.24 -5.02 11.64
C GLU A 83 -26.22 -4.92 13.16
N LEU A 84 -25.12 -4.39 13.72
CA LEU A 84 -25.17 -3.86 15.06
C LEU A 84 -26.11 -2.67 14.95
N LEU A 85 -27.30 -2.85 15.51
CA LEU A 85 -28.26 -1.81 15.83
C LEU A 85 -27.49 -0.55 16.26
N PRO A 86 -27.89 0.65 15.81
CA PRO A 86 -27.19 1.89 16.11
C PRO A 86 -27.21 2.07 17.63
N VAL A 87 -26.08 1.77 18.28
CA VAL A 87 -25.85 2.23 19.64
C VAL A 87 -25.29 3.63 19.47
N ASP A 88 -26.10 4.62 19.86
CA ASP A 88 -25.81 6.05 19.84
C ASP A 88 -24.33 6.35 20.14
N GLU A 89 -23.61 6.83 19.12
CA GLU A 89 -22.21 7.29 19.18
C GLU A 89 -22.05 8.61 19.98
N GLU A 90 -23.02 8.98 20.81
CA GLU A 90 -23.10 10.29 21.47
C GLU A 90 -22.79 10.25 22.98
N SER A 91 -22.31 9.13 23.52
CA SER A 91 -22.00 9.02 24.96
C SER A 91 -20.49 9.12 25.24
N PRO A 92 -20.04 10.09 26.06
CA PRO A 92 -18.62 10.38 26.32
C PRO A 92 -17.86 9.31 27.15
N ALA A 93 -18.43 8.12 27.33
CA ALA A 93 -17.90 7.07 28.22
C ALA A 93 -16.86 6.12 27.57
N VAL A 94 -16.61 6.20 26.26
CA VAL A 94 -15.66 5.29 25.57
C VAL A 94 -14.20 5.74 25.71
N PHE A 95 -13.95 7.01 26.08
CA PHE A 95 -12.59 7.57 26.09
C PHE A 95 -11.84 7.40 27.43
N GLU A 96 -12.51 7.01 28.52
CA GLU A 96 -11.87 6.85 29.85
C GLU A 96 -11.30 5.44 30.13
N GLY A 97 -11.40 4.50 29.17
CA GLY A 97 -10.89 3.12 29.35
C GLY A 97 -9.44 2.90 28.93
N ILE A 98 -8.73 3.94 28.47
CA ILE A 98 -7.35 3.83 27.97
C ILE A 98 -6.39 4.41 29.02
N SER A 99 -6.19 3.70 30.13
CA SER A 99 -5.15 4.05 31.11
C SER A 99 -4.57 2.80 31.77
N THR A 100 -3.36 2.46 31.29
CA THR A 100 -2.23 1.80 31.97
C THR A 100 -2.41 0.45 32.70
N PRO A 101 -1.68 -0.62 32.31
CA PRO A 101 -1.58 -1.83 33.12
C PRO A 101 -0.52 -1.61 34.22
N GLN A 102 -0.96 -1.43 35.47
CA GLN A 102 -0.06 -1.39 36.62
C GLN A 102 -0.25 -2.63 37.50
N ASN A 103 0.80 -3.45 37.54
CA ASN A 103 1.18 -4.47 38.54
C ASN A 103 0.18 -4.83 39.66
N SER A 104 -0.15 -6.12 39.74
CA SER A 104 -0.46 -6.83 40.99
C SER A 104 -0.23 -8.33 40.76
N LEU A 105 0.91 -8.91 41.14
CA LEU A 105 1.12 -9.64 42.40
C LEU A 105 -0.13 -10.43 42.86
N LEU A 106 0.00 -11.76 42.79
CA LEU A 106 -0.82 -12.84 43.37
C LEU A 106 -1.24 -12.56 44.85
N PRO A 107 -2.29 -13.22 45.45
CA PRO A 107 -2.61 -14.65 45.31
C PRO A 107 -4.09 -15.12 45.33
N GLU A 108 -4.27 -16.31 44.75
CA GLU A 108 -5.15 -17.46 45.08
C GLU A 108 -6.16 -17.37 46.25
N LYS A 109 -7.46 -17.65 45.97
CA LYS A 109 -8.26 -18.72 46.66
C LYS A 109 -9.71 -18.92 46.15
N ASP A 110 -10.00 -20.18 45.82
CA ASP A 110 -11.16 -21.05 46.07
C ASP A 110 -12.65 -20.66 45.81
N VAL A 111 -13.36 -21.66 45.25
CA VAL A 111 -14.76 -22.13 45.51
C VAL A 111 -15.78 -22.08 44.33
N VAL A 112 -15.83 -23.20 43.57
CA VAL A 112 -16.98 -24.11 43.32
C VAL A 112 -18.29 -23.59 42.66
N SER A 113 -18.46 -24.05 41.40
CA SER A 113 -19.61 -24.79 40.83
C SER A 113 -20.80 -24.10 40.14
N THR A 114 -21.30 -24.85 39.14
CA THR A 114 -22.59 -24.84 38.42
C THR A 114 -22.82 -23.86 37.25
N VAL A 115 -22.67 -24.41 36.03
CA VAL A 115 -23.32 -24.04 34.74
C VAL A 115 -24.83 -24.38 34.89
N PRO A 116 -25.82 -23.63 34.34
CA PRO A 116 -25.87 -23.27 32.92
C PRO A 116 -26.51 -21.93 32.50
N THR A 117 -26.20 -21.55 31.26
CA THR A 117 -27.02 -20.73 30.35
C THR A 117 -26.91 -19.20 30.46
N ALA A 118 -26.57 -18.62 29.30
CA ALA A 118 -26.80 -17.25 28.85
C ALA A 118 -26.14 -16.12 29.65
N THR A 119 -25.04 -15.59 29.10
CA THR A 119 -24.85 -14.18 28.71
C THR A 119 -23.35 -13.96 28.46
N ALA A 120 -22.91 -14.12 27.21
CA ALA A 120 -21.58 -13.70 26.80
C ALA A 120 -21.57 -12.16 26.85
N THR A 121 -21.02 -11.65 27.94
CA THR A 121 -20.87 -10.24 28.24
C THR A 121 -19.92 -9.58 27.25
N ALA A 122 -20.39 -8.45 26.73
CA ALA A 122 -19.70 -7.57 25.82
C ALA A 122 -18.31 -7.20 26.32
N HIS A 123 -17.27 -7.69 25.65
CA HIS A 123 -15.96 -7.07 25.69
C HIS A 123 -15.94 -5.90 24.70
N GLY A 124 -15.49 -4.74 25.18
CA GLY A 124 -15.51 -3.45 24.51
C GLY A 124 -14.95 -3.50 23.10
N ARG A 125 -15.78 -3.13 22.13
CA ARG A 125 -15.46 -3.08 20.71
C ARG A 125 -14.66 -1.82 20.44
N SER A 126 -13.33 -1.93 20.43
CA SER A 126 -12.50 -0.89 19.82
C SER A 126 -12.87 -0.79 18.34
N VAL A 127 -12.84 0.42 17.79
CA VAL A 127 -13.01 0.63 16.35
C VAL A 127 -11.76 0.08 15.67
N THR A 128 -11.77 -1.22 15.42
CA THR A 128 -10.67 -1.92 14.76
C THR A 128 -10.73 -1.68 13.25
N SER A 129 -9.56 -1.41 12.67
CA SER A 129 -9.33 -1.27 11.23
C SER A 129 -9.97 -2.42 10.45
N LEU A 130 -10.37 -2.15 9.19
CA LEU A 130 -10.97 -3.13 8.27
C LEU A 130 -10.23 -4.47 8.18
N LEU A 131 -8.91 -4.48 8.43
CA LEU A 131 -8.08 -5.69 8.44
C LEU A 131 -8.21 -6.55 9.71
N ASP A 132 -8.56 -5.95 10.84
CA ASP A 132 -8.61 -6.63 12.14
C ASP A 132 -10.03 -7.12 12.46
N ALA A 133 -11.03 -6.59 11.75
CA ALA A 133 -12.39 -7.11 11.70
C ALA A 133 -12.53 -8.45 10.95
N GLU A 134 -11.48 -8.91 10.25
CA GLU A 134 -11.49 -10.11 9.40
C GLU A 134 -11.16 -11.39 10.17
N HIS A 135 -10.64 -11.30 11.40
CA HIS A 135 -10.29 -12.47 12.22
C HIS A 135 -11.46 -13.00 13.09
N ASP A 136 -12.59 -12.29 13.15
CA ASP A 136 -13.75 -12.67 13.98
C ASP A 136 -14.74 -13.62 13.27
N LEU A 137 -14.61 -13.83 11.95
CA LEU A 137 -15.41 -14.83 11.24
C LEU A 137 -14.58 -16.10 11.08
N SER A 138 -15.05 -17.20 11.69
CA SER A 138 -14.46 -18.53 11.50
C SER A 138 -14.23 -18.82 10.01
N PRO A 139 -13.01 -19.22 9.59
CA PRO A 139 -12.71 -19.55 8.19
C PRO A 139 -13.63 -20.64 7.63
N GLU A 140 -14.18 -21.49 8.51
CA GLU A 140 -15.12 -22.55 8.16
C GLU A 140 -16.51 -21.99 7.79
N ALA A 141 -16.96 -20.92 8.47
CA ALA A 141 -18.24 -20.25 8.16
C ALA A 141 -18.18 -19.53 6.81
N LEU A 142 -17.03 -18.94 6.48
CA LEU A 142 -16.80 -18.28 5.19
C LEU A 142 -16.86 -19.29 4.04
N VAL A 143 -16.15 -20.40 4.19
CA VAL A 143 -16.12 -21.50 3.21
C VAL A 143 -17.52 -22.10 3.04
N ALA A 144 -18.26 -22.27 4.14
CA ALA A 144 -19.64 -22.73 4.08
C ALA A 144 -20.57 -21.75 3.33
N GLU A 145 -20.38 -20.43 3.46
CA GLU A 145 -21.14 -19.42 2.70
C GLU A 145 -20.83 -19.49 1.20
N TYR A 146 -19.55 -19.69 0.83
CA TYR A 146 -19.16 -19.90 -0.57
C TYR A 146 -19.70 -21.21 -1.16
N HIS A 147 -19.72 -22.30 -0.38
CA HIS A 147 -20.23 -23.60 -0.84
C HIS A 147 -21.76 -23.70 -0.84
N HIS A 148 -22.45 -23.03 0.09
CA HIS A 148 -23.92 -22.96 0.11
C HIS A 148 -24.49 -21.92 -0.85
N SER A 149 -23.65 -21.00 -1.33
CA SER A 149 -24.00 -20.12 -2.43
C SER A 149 -24.24 -20.95 -3.70
N GLY A 150 -25.42 -20.82 -4.31
CA GLY A 150 -25.73 -21.52 -5.56
C GLY A 150 -24.69 -21.29 -6.66
N PRO A 151 -24.59 -22.17 -7.68
CA PRO A 151 -23.53 -22.14 -8.69
C PRO A 151 -23.48 -20.81 -9.47
N VAL A 152 -24.62 -20.14 -9.61
CA VAL A 152 -24.72 -18.81 -10.26
C VAL A 152 -24.01 -17.74 -9.44
N VAL A 153 -24.05 -17.79 -8.12
CA VAL A 153 -23.40 -16.80 -7.26
C VAL A 153 -21.89 -17.06 -7.22
N ILE A 154 -21.48 -18.33 -7.17
CA ILE A 154 -20.07 -18.75 -7.32
C ILE A 154 -19.47 -18.22 -8.62
N ALA A 155 -20.18 -18.36 -9.74
CA ALA A 155 -19.75 -17.84 -11.03
C ALA A 155 -19.52 -16.32 -10.99
N LYS A 156 -20.40 -15.55 -10.33
CA LYS A 156 -20.23 -14.09 -10.21
C LYS A 156 -18.97 -13.71 -9.42
N TYR A 157 -18.58 -14.46 -8.38
CA TYR A 157 -17.34 -14.17 -7.63
C TYR A 157 -16.11 -14.45 -8.49
N VAL A 158 -16.08 -15.62 -9.14
CA VAL A 158 -14.97 -16.02 -10.00
C VAL A 158 -14.82 -15.02 -11.15
N THR A 159 -15.93 -14.59 -11.75
CA THR A 159 -15.91 -13.54 -12.77
C THR A 159 -15.36 -12.22 -12.23
N LEU A 160 -15.78 -11.75 -11.04
CA LEU A 160 -15.23 -10.52 -10.45
C LEU A 160 -13.72 -10.64 -10.24
N ARG A 161 -13.24 -11.73 -9.63
CA ARG A 161 -11.80 -11.95 -9.39
C ARG A 161 -11.01 -11.95 -10.70
N ILE A 162 -11.50 -12.66 -11.71
CA ILE A 162 -10.88 -12.68 -13.05
C ILE A 162 -10.88 -11.27 -13.65
N CYS A 163 -11.99 -10.53 -13.57
CA CYS A 163 -12.07 -9.17 -14.08
C CYS A 163 -11.05 -8.24 -13.42
N VAL A 164 -10.91 -8.28 -12.09
CA VAL A 164 -9.91 -7.47 -11.38
C VAL A 164 -8.48 -7.83 -11.82
N VAL A 165 -8.15 -9.12 -11.91
CA VAL A 165 -6.81 -9.56 -12.37
C VAL A 165 -6.56 -9.15 -13.83
N VAL A 166 -7.56 -9.25 -14.71
CA VAL A 166 -7.46 -8.82 -16.11
C VAL A 166 -7.24 -7.31 -16.20
N ILE A 167 -7.93 -6.50 -15.39
CA ILE A 167 -7.71 -5.05 -15.34
C ILE A 167 -6.28 -4.75 -14.89
N LEU A 168 -5.79 -5.39 -13.83
CA LEU A 168 -4.41 -5.22 -13.36
C LEU A 168 -3.38 -5.62 -14.43
N LEU A 169 -3.64 -6.68 -15.18
CA LEU A 169 -2.80 -7.10 -16.31
C LEU A 169 -2.78 -6.05 -17.43
N ILE A 170 -3.95 -5.50 -17.79
CA ILE A 170 -4.04 -4.45 -18.82
C ILE A 170 -3.25 -3.22 -18.39
N LEU A 171 -3.41 -2.77 -17.15
CA LEU A 171 -2.65 -1.65 -16.60
C LEU A 171 -1.14 -1.93 -16.59
N ALA A 172 -0.73 -3.16 -16.26
CA ALA A 172 0.68 -3.56 -16.29
C ALA A 172 1.28 -3.55 -17.70
N ILE A 173 0.49 -3.87 -18.74
CA ILE A 173 0.92 -3.81 -20.14
C ILE A 173 1.05 -2.35 -20.60
N ILE A 174 0.05 -1.52 -20.30
CA ILE A 174 0.01 -0.11 -20.73
C ILE A 174 1.14 0.70 -20.08
N PHE A 175 1.38 0.52 -18.77
CA PHE A 175 2.35 1.31 -18.02
C PHE A 175 3.72 0.66 -17.89
N LYS A 176 4.03 -0.36 -18.69
CA LYS A 176 5.31 -1.09 -18.64
C LYS A 176 6.51 -0.15 -18.81
N ASP A 177 6.43 0.76 -19.78
CA ASP A 177 7.57 1.61 -20.19
C ASP A 177 7.69 2.89 -19.32
N HIS A 178 6.60 3.27 -18.65
CA HIS A 178 6.52 4.44 -17.75
C HIS A 178 6.19 4.03 -16.30
N PHE A 179 6.72 2.88 -15.86
CA PHE A 179 6.43 2.35 -14.52
C PHE A 179 6.79 3.32 -13.39
N MET A 180 7.87 4.10 -13.57
CA MET A 180 8.29 5.11 -12.60
C MET A 180 7.26 6.25 -12.48
N ASP A 181 6.80 6.79 -13.61
CA ASP A 181 5.76 7.83 -13.64
C ASP A 181 4.43 7.33 -13.05
N PHE A 182 4.07 6.07 -13.33
CA PHE A 182 2.90 5.42 -12.75
C PHE A 182 3.03 5.25 -11.22
N SER A 183 4.18 4.80 -10.74
CA SER A 183 4.46 4.64 -9.30
C SER A 183 4.39 5.98 -8.58
N ASP A 184 4.97 7.02 -9.16
CA ASP A 184 4.95 8.39 -8.62
C ASP A 184 3.53 8.96 -8.61
N PHE A 185 2.74 8.71 -9.66
CA PHE A 185 1.33 9.08 -9.71
C PHE A 185 0.52 8.42 -8.58
N VAL A 186 0.67 7.12 -8.36
CA VAL A 186 -0.05 6.36 -7.31
C VAL A 186 0.42 6.76 -5.91
N GLY A 187 1.72 7.00 -5.73
CA GLY A 187 2.30 7.45 -4.46
C GLY A 187 1.84 8.86 -4.06
N ALA A 188 1.87 9.80 -5.01
CA ALA A 188 1.43 11.17 -4.76
C ALA A 188 -0.09 11.28 -4.51
N SER A 189 -0.89 10.40 -5.10
CA SER A 189 -2.35 10.41 -4.94
C SER A 189 -2.82 9.55 -3.76
N CYS A 190 -2.87 8.23 -3.93
CA CYS A 190 -3.50 7.30 -2.99
C CYS A 190 -2.73 7.20 -1.67
N VAL A 191 -1.40 7.06 -1.74
CA VAL A 191 -0.57 6.86 -0.53
C VAL A 191 -0.53 8.14 0.31
N SER A 192 -0.34 9.30 -0.32
CA SER A 192 -0.34 10.58 0.40
C SER A 192 -1.70 10.87 1.05
N LEU A 193 -2.81 10.52 0.38
CA LEU A 193 -4.14 10.66 0.94
C LEU A 193 -4.37 9.73 2.13
N ALA A 194 -4.03 8.44 1.99
CA ALA A 194 -4.27 7.43 3.02
C ALA A 194 -3.33 7.56 4.23
N CYS A 195 -2.06 7.92 4.02
CA CYS A 195 -1.02 7.89 5.05
C CYS A 195 -0.72 9.26 5.66
N ILE A 196 -1.08 10.38 5.01
CA ILE A 196 -0.79 11.73 5.51
C ILE A 196 -2.07 12.52 5.74
N ILE A 197 -2.87 12.73 4.69
CA ILE A 197 -4.03 13.63 4.75
C ILE A 197 -5.10 13.09 5.70
N LEU A 198 -5.49 11.82 5.52
CA LEU A 198 -6.59 11.20 6.26
C LEU A 198 -6.31 11.03 7.77
N PRO A 199 -5.11 10.58 8.22
CA PRO A 199 -4.78 10.53 9.64
C PRO A 199 -4.78 11.91 10.31
N ILE A 200 -4.21 12.93 9.67
CA ILE A 200 -4.16 14.29 10.23
C ILE A 200 -5.56 14.89 10.25
N PHE A 201 -6.36 14.68 9.21
CA PHE A 201 -7.74 15.14 9.15
C PHE A 201 -8.60 14.54 10.26
N PHE A 202 -8.51 13.23 10.48
CA PHE A 202 -9.25 12.57 11.57
C PHE A 202 -8.74 12.98 12.95
N TYR A 203 -7.44 13.15 13.12
CA TYR A 203 -6.87 13.69 14.37
C TYR A 203 -7.45 15.07 14.71
N LEU A 204 -7.45 15.99 13.73
CA LEU A 204 -8.01 17.33 13.93
C LEU A 204 -9.52 17.28 14.18
N LYS A 205 -10.27 16.44 13.45
CA LYS A 205 -11.72 16.29 13.64
C LYS A 205 -12.05 15.81 15.06
N VAL A 206 -11.35 14.78 15.55
CA VAL A 206 -11.65 14.15 16.84
C VAL A 206 -11.26 15.05 18.02
N PHE A 207 -10.09 15.69 17.97
CA PHE A 207 -9.59 16.50 19.08
C PHE A 207 -9.82 18.01 18.94
N TRP A 208 -10.72 18.44 18.03
CA TRP A 208 -10.92 19.84 17.71
C TRP A 208 -11.15 20.74 18.94
N GLY A 209 -11.84 20.25 19.97
CA GLY A 209 -12.09 21.01 21.20
C GLY A 209 -10.93 21.04 22.21
N ARG A 210 -10.00 20.09 22.14
CA ARG A 210 -8.92 19.89 23.13
C ARG A 210 -7.55 20.35 22.60
N THR A 211 -7.36 20.37 21.29
CA THR A 211 -6.09 20.72 20.66
C THR A 211 -5.84 22.23 20.71
N PRO A 212 -4.64 22.68 21.13
CA PRO A 212 -4.25 24.08 21.11
C PRO A 212 -4.18 24.62 19.68
N TRP A 213 -4.32 25.94 19.54
CA TRP A 213 -4.45 26.59 18.23
C TRP A 213 -3.23 26.43 17.31
N TYR A 214 -2.02 26.30 17.87
CA TYR A 214 -0.78 26.11 17.08
C TYR A 214 -0.75 24.75 16.37
N GLU A 215 -1.20 23.66 17.02
CA GLU A 215 -1.29 22.32 16.43
C GLU A 215 -2.32 22.27 15.29
N LYS A 216 -3.42 23.00 15.44
CA LYS A 216 -4.45 23.12 14.39
C LYS A 216 -3.89 23.81 13.14
N ILE A 217 -3.17 24.90 13.33
CA ILE A 217 -2.56 25.65 12.22
C ILE A 217 -1.48 24.80 11.55
N ALA A 218 -0.61 24.15 12.33
CA ALA A 218 0.43 23.28 11.79
C ALA A 218 -0.15 22.08 11.01
N GLY A 219 -1.16 21.41 11.55
CA GLY A 219 -1.84 20.30 10.88
C GLY A 219 -2.55 20.73 9.60
N CYS A 220 -3.25 21.87 9.64
CA CYS A 220 -3.90 22.44 8.45
C CYS A 220 -2.87 22.83 7.38
N PHE A 221 -1.75 23.45 7.78
CA PHE A 221 -0.66 23.80 6.88
C PHE A 221 -0.07 22.57 6.19
N ILE A 222 0.20 21.50 6.93
CA ILE A 222 0.72 20.24 6.37
C ILE A 222 -0.28 19.65 5.36
N ILE A 223 -1.57 19.61 5.69
CA ILE A 223 -2.61 19.12 4.75
C ILE A 223 -2.60 19.94 3.47
N VAL A 224 -2.56 21.27 3.56
CA VAL A 224 -2.57 22.16 2.38
C VAL A 224 -1.32 21.94 1.53
N VAL A 225 -0.12 21.95 2.13
CA VAL A 225 1.13 21.76 1.40
C VAL A 225 1.21 20.38 0.75
N CYS A 226 0.90 19.31 1.49
CA CYS A 226 0.90 17.96 0.95
C CYS A 226 -0.16 17.77 -0.15
N SER A 227 -1.33 18.42 -0.03
CA SER A 227 -2.35 18.38 -1.09
C SER A 227 -1.90 19.13 -2.34
N CYS A 228 -1.28 20.32 -2.20
CA CYS A 228 -0.78 21.09 -3.33
C CYS A 228 0.35 20.35 -4.06
N LEU A 229 1.32 19.82 -3.30
CA LEU A 229 2.41 19.02 -3.87
C LEU A 229 1.92 17.71 -4.46
N GLY A 230 0.97 17.03 -3.80
CA GLY A 230 0.35 15.81 -4.31
C GLY A 230 -0.35 16.06 -5.65
N VAL A 231 -1.21 17.09 -5.74
CA VAL A 231 -1.89 17.48 -6.99
C VAL A 231 -0.88 17.88 -8.05
N TYR A 232 0.17 18.63 -7.70
CA TYR A 232 1.22 19.01 -8.64
C TYR A 232 1.91 17.79 -9.24
N VAL A 233 2.41 16.87 -8.40
CA VAL A 233 3.08 15.66 -8.87
C VAL A 233 2.12 14.82 -9.70
N THR A 234 0.93 14.49 -9.18
CA THR A 234 -0.11 13.74 -9.90
C THR A 234 -0.47 14.36 -11.26
N TYR A 235 -0.51 15.70 -11.37
CA TYR A 235 -0.76 16.38 -12.64
C TYR A 235 0.43 16.23 -13.60
N THR A 236 1.66 16.45 -13.12
CA THR A 236 2.87 16.36 -13.95
C THR A 236 3.12 14.94 -14.47
N THR A 237 3.08 13.93 -13.60
CA THR A 237 3.22 12.52 -14.02
C THR A 237 2.01 12.05 -14.80
N GLY A 238 0.78 12.47 -14.44
CA GLY A 238 -0.41 12.14 -15.22
C GLY A 238 -0.34 12.67 -16.65
N LYS A 239 0.17 13.89 -16.85
CA LYS A 239 0.39 14.45 -18.18
C LYS A 239 1.42 13.62 -18.97
N ALA A 240 2.56 13.30 -18.37
CA ALA A 240 3.57 12.44 -18.99
C ALA A 240 2.99 11.06 -19.37
N LEU A 241 2.19 10.48 -18.48
CA LEU A 241 1.63 9.13 -18.62
C LEU A 241 0.53 9.00 -19.70
N PHE A 242 -0.25 10.06 -19.92
CA PHE A 242 -1.44 10.01 -20.80
C PHE A 242 -1.34 10.87 -22.07
N THR A 243 -0.35 11.77 -22.20
CA THR A 243 -0.26 12.69 -23.35
C THR A 243 1.05 12.68 -24.13
N ASP A 244 2.17 12.21 -23.57
CA ASP A 244 3.44 12.12 -24.30
C ASP A 244 3.58 10.74 -24.94
N THR A 245 3.31 10.64 -26.26
CA THR A 245 3.51 9.42 -27.06
C THR A 245 4.64 9.53 -28.08
N SER A 246 5.44 10.61 -28.07
CA SER A 246 6.56 10.79 -29.01
C SER A 246 7.43 11.97 -28.58
N ASP A 247 8.75 11.77 -28.49
CA ASP A 247 9.82 12.77 -28.25
C ASP A 247 10.25 13.07 -26.80
N ALA A 248 10.02 12.15 -25.84
CA ALA A 248 10.74 12.22 -24.56
C ALA A 248 12.13 11.58 -24.72
N ALA A 249 13.18 12.35 -24.45
CA ALA A 249 14.56 11.86 -24.41
C ALA A 249 14.69 10.61 -23.52
N THR A 250 15.41 9.60 -23.99
CA THR A 250 15.68 8.34 -23.28
C THR A 250 16.27 8.55 -21.88
N PHE A 251 17.02 9.64 -21.67
CA PHE A 251 17.58 10.06 -20.39
C PHE A 251 17.19 11.52 -20.07
N PRO A 252 16.02 11.76 -19.47
CA PRO A 252 15.50 13.12 -19.24
C PRO A 252 16.26 13.89 -18.16
N TYR A 253 17.01 13.20 -17.30
CA TYR A 253 17.80 13.78 -16.22
C TYR A 253 19.25 14.09 -16.63
N CYS A 254 19.65 13.76 -17.86
CA CYS A 254 20.98 14.01 -18.38
C CYS A 254 21.07 15.30 -19.21
N PRO A 255 22.26 15.92 -19.33
CA PRO A 255 22.48 17.03 -20.25
C PRO A 255 22.09 16.66 -21.69
N ALA A 256 21.68 17.64 -22.51
CA ALA A 256 21.18 17.41 -23.88
C ALA A 256 22.13 16.62 -24.81
N GLU A 257 23.43 16.59 -24.50
CA GLU A 257 24.44 15.80 -25.22
C GLU A 257 24.32 14.27 -24.96
N TYR A 258 23.76 13.88 -23.81
CA TYR A 258 23.64 12.50 -23.33
C TYR A 258 22.18 12.05 -23.19
N SER A 259 21.24 12.81 -23.74
CA SER A 259 19.80 12.58 -23.62
C SER A 259 19.33 11.34 -24.38
N GLU A 260 20.08 10.91 -25.39
CA GLU A 260 19.77 9.74 -26.24
C GLU A 260 20.86 8.65 -26.23
N ILE A 261 22.02 8.92 -25.62
CA ILE A 261 23.20 8.04 -25.68
C ILE A 261 23.77 7.73 -24.30
N VAL A 262 24.15 6.47 -24.06
CA VAL A 262 24.74 6.02 -22.79
C VAL A 262 26.16 6.55 -22.62
N TYR A 263 26.53 7.00 -21.41
CA TYR A 263 27.90 7.46 -21.10
C TYR A 263 29.00 6.46 -21.45
N THR A 264 28.71 5.17 -21.37
CA THR A 264 29.68 4.08 -21.56
C THR A 264 29.64 3.50 -22.97
N ASN A 265 28.96 4.17 -23.92
CA ASN A 265 28.89 3.71 -25.30
C ASN A 265 30.24 3.85 -26.01
N SER A 266 31.00 2.75 -26.06
CA SER A 266 32.31 2.68 -26.71
C SER A 266 32.26 2.85 -28.24
N THR A 267 31.11 2.62 -28.88
CA THR A 267 30.94 2.86 -30.32
C THR A 267 30.71 4.34 -30.67
N TYR A 268 30.18 5.13 -29.74
CA TYR A 268 29.93 6.56 -29.92
C TYR A 268 31.12 7.41 -29.47
N TYR A 269 31.71 7.10 -28.30
CA TYR A 269 32.88 7.81 -27.75
C TYR A 269 34.23 7.26 -28.22
N GLY A 270 34.23 6.48 -29.31
CA GLY A 270 35.36 5.68 -29.76
C GLY A 270 36.72 6.37 -29.66
N ASN A 271 37.62 5.74 -28.90
CA ASN A 271 39.04 5.61 -29.26
C ASN A 271 39.25 4.20 -29.78
#